data_AF-A0A8X6XM63-F1
#
_entry.id   AF-A0A8X6XM63-F1
#
_cell.length_a   1.000
_cell.length_b   1.000
_cell.length_c   1.000
_cell.angle_alpha   90.00
_cell.angle_beta   90.00
_cell.angle_gamma   90.00
#
_symmetry.space_group_name_H-M   'P 1'
#
loop_
_entity.id
_entity.type
_entity.pdbx_description
1 polymer ?
#
loop_
_entity_poly.entity_id
_entity_poly.type
_entity_poly.pdbx_seq_one_letter_code
_entity_poly.pdbx_strand_id
1 'polypeptide(L)'
;MEPPKVTGLSPKEGEPGTKVTIRGENLGTSQRDLLSLSICGVECLMYAEWHSPSKIVARCGAVRVPQYGDVIVTTKSGGKGTCTVQFKVLVRCIGLTDESAVWVDESWFGKNRPTSPSQLYPDDPLRLSDESSVERFPVDELQELFPEGSGDILSPNFQPIWYLLEITMVLALMI
;
A
#
# COMPACT_ATOMS: atom_id res chain seq x y z
N MET A 1 -7.19 29.98 -23.58
CA MET A 1 -6.00 29.10 -23.52
C MET A 1 -6.27 27.93 -24.43
N GLU A 2 -5.27 27.44 -25.15
CA GLU A 2 -5.46 26.27 -26.01
C GLU A 2 -5.72 25.01 -25.17
N PRO A 3 -6.49 24.04 -25.70
CA PRO A 3 -6.75 22.80 -25.00
C PRO A 3 -5.46 21.98 -24.81
N PRO A 4 -5.30 21.27 -23.68
CA PRO A 4 -4.15 20.41 -23.46
C PRO A 4 -4.03 19.36 -24.56
N LYS A 5 -2.82 19.14 -25.08
CA LYS A 5 -2.57 18.13 -26.10
C LYS A 5 -1.45 17.21 -25.67
N VAL A 6 -1.79 15.94 -25.47
CA VAL A 6 -0.81 14.90 -25.12
C VAL A 6 -0.23 14.31 -26.40
N THR A 7 1.09 14.39 -26.53
CA THR A 7 1.86 13.94 -27.72
C THR A 7 2.80 12.80 -27.42
N GLY A 8 3.15 12.56 -26.16
CA GLY A 8 4.08 11.50 -25.79
C GLY A 8 3.85 10.95 -24.39
N LEU A 9 4.11 9.66 -24.24
CA LEU A 9 4.02 8.93 -22.98
C LEU A 9 5.28 8.10 -22.80
N SER A 10 5.84 8.10 -21.60
CA SER A 10 7.02 7.30 -21.25
C SER A 10 6.90 6.75 -19.83
N PRO A 11 6.81 5.42 -19.66
CA PRO A 11 6.69 4.40 -20.69
C PRO A 11 5.33 4.44 -21.44
N LYS A 12 5.20 3.69 -22.54
CA LYS A 12 3.93 3.54 -23.30
C LYS A 12 3.02 2.43 -22.76
N GLU A 13 3.57 1.56 -21.93
CA GLU A 13 2.83 0.50 -21.25
C GLU A 13 3.35 0.32 -19.82
N GLY A 14 2.53 -0.25 -18.96
CA GLY A 14 2.92 -0.54 -17.58
C GLY A 14 1.80 -1.15 -16.74
N GLU A 15 2.19 -1.77 -15.63
CA GLU A 15 1.27 -2.28 -14.61
C GLU A 15 0.67 -1.14 -13.76
N PRO A 16 -0.39 -1.40 -12.98
CA PRO A 16 -0.93 -0.42 -12.06
C PRO A 16 0.14 0.11 -11.10
N GLY A 17 0.18 1.42 -10.88
CA GLY A 17 1.20 2.09 -10.07
C GLY A 17 2.45 2.53 -10.84
N THR A 18 2.63 2.09 -12.10
CA THR A 18 3.75 2.53 -12.95
C THR A 18 3.78 4.05 -13.07
N LYS A 19 4.97 4.65 -12.86
CA LYS A 19 5.21 6.08 -13.03
C LYS A 19 5.28 6.41 -14.53
N VAL A 20 4.28 7.12 -15.02
CA VAL A 20 4.16 7.55 -16.42
C VAL A 20 4.47 9.04 -16.53
N THR A 21 5.42 9.38 -17.39
CA THR A 21 5.71 10.76 -17.78
C THR A 21 4.91 11.11 -19.02
N ILE A 22 3.99 12.06 -18.86
CA ILE A 22 3.11 12.59 -19.89
C ILE A 22 3.74 13.85 -20.46
N ARG A 23 3.99 13.83 -21.78
CA ARG A 23 4.56 14.94 -22.54
C ARG A 23 3.50 15.50 -23.50
N GLY A 24 3.52 16.81 -23.67
CA GLY A 24 2.51 17.48 -24.47
C GLY A 24 2.69 18.98 -24.55
N GLU A 25 1.60 19.65 -24.90
CA GLU A 25 1.47 21.09 -25.01
C GLU A 25 0.27 21.54 -24.18
N ASN A 26 0.36 22.73 -23.58
CA ASN A 26 -0.72 23.35 -22.82
C ASN A 26 -1.28 22.46 -21.69
N LEU A 27 -0.44 21.67 -21.01
CA LEU A 27 -0.80 20.78 -19.91
C LEU A 27 -1.11 21.52 -18.59
N GLY A 28 -1.58 22.77 -18.68
CA GLY A 28 -1.89 23.63 -17.55
C GLY A 28 -0.75 24.56 -17.14
N THR A 29 -1.11 25.56 -16.33
CA THR A 29 -0.21 26.61 -15.82
C THR A 29 0.40 26.30 -14.46
N SER A 30 -0.25 25.45 -13.67
CA SER A 30 0.17 25.06 -12.33
C SER A 30 -0.54 23.78 -11.89
N GLN A 31 -0.09 23.17 -10.80
CA GLN A 31 -0.74 22.00 -10.20
C GLN A 31 -2.24 22.21 -9.92
N ARG A 32 -2.64 23.42 -9.51
CA ARG A 32 -4.05 23.73 -9.20
C ARG A 32 -4.92 23.94 -10.43
N ASP A 33 -4.30 24.07 -11.61
CA ASP A 33 -5.00 24.21 -12.89
C ASP A 33 -5.46 22.84 -13.43
N LEU A 34 -4.86 21.74 -12.97
CA LEU A 34 -5.30 20.38 -13.28
C LEU A 34 -6.62 20.08 -12.55
N LEU A 35 -7.68 19.87 -13.33
CA LEU A 35 -9.00 19.48 -12.82
C LEU A 35 -9.21 17.98 -12.84
N SER A 36 -8.74 17.30 -13.90
CA SER A 36 -8.79 15.85 -13.98
C SER A 36 -7.67 15.32 -14.87
N LEU A 37 -7.22 14.11 -14.55
CA LEU A 37 -6.29 13.34 -15.35
C LEU A 37 -6.83 11.93 -15.46
N SER A 38 -7.17 11.49 -16.67
CA SER A 38 -7.64 10.13 -16.92
C SER A 38 -6.63 9.37 -17.76
N ILE A 39 -6.21 8.20 -17.29
CA ILE A 39 -5.33 7.26 -18.01
C ILE A 39 -6.15 6.02 -18.29
N CYS A 40 -6.41 5.73 -19.57
CA CYS A 40 -7.22 4.58 -20.00
C CYS A 40 -8.60 4.50 -19.33
N GLY A 41 -9.23 5.66 -19.10
CA GLY A 41 -10.55 5.75 -18.46
C GLY A 41 -10.52 5.71 -16.93
N VAL A 42 -9.36 5.55 -16.30
CA VAL A 42 -9.20 5.58 -14.83
C VAL A 42 -8.74 6.95 -14.39
N GLU A 43 -9.41 7.54 -13.41
CA GLU A 43 -9.03 8.83 -12.82
C GLU A 43 -7.76 8.69 -11.97
N CYS A 44 -6.72 9.44 -12.34
CA CYS A 44 -5.37 9.38 -11.78
C CYS A 44 -4.90 10.74 -11.24
N LEU A 45 -5.83 11.69 -11.00
CA LEU A 45 -5.51 13.05 -10.55
C LEU A 45 -4.74 13.08 -9.23
N MET A 46 -5.07 12.19 -8.28
CA MET A 46 -4.43 12.10 -6.97
C MET A 46 -2.92 11.83 -7.05
N TYR A 47 -2.47 11.19 -8.13
CA TYR A 47 -1.07 10.86 -8.36
C TYR A 47 -0.38 11.80 -9.35
N ALA A 48 -1.10 12.80 -9.86
CA ALA A 48 -0.59 13.72 -10.86
C ALA A 48 0.31 14.77 -10.21
N GLU A 49 1.53 14.90 -10.73
CA GLU A 49 2.51 15.90 -10.36
C GLU A 49 2.84 16.73 -11.61
N TRP A 50 2.39 17.98 -11.61
CA TRP A 50 2.66 18.95 -12.65
C TRP A 50 4.07 19.50 -12.47
N HIS A 51 4.87 19.48 -13.54
CA HIS A 51 6.21 20.07 -13.54
C HIS A 51 6.31 21.29 -14.45
N SER A 52 5.62 21.28 -15.59
CA SER A 52 5.67 22.35 -16.58
C SER A 52 4.49 22.25 -17.54
N PRO A 53 4.20 23.29 -18.34
CA PRO A 53 3.12 23.26 -19.34
C PRO A 53 3.26 22.16 -20.39
N SER A 54 4.42 21.48 -20.47
CA SER A 54 4.67 20.38 -21.39
C SER A 54 4.96 19.05 -20.72
N LYS A 55 4.90 18.97 -19.38
CA LYS A 55 5.24 17.76 -18.62
C LYS A 55 4.40 17.62 -17.35
N ILE A 56 3.72 16.48 -17.28
CA ILE A 56 3.07 15.96 -16.07
C ILE A 56 3.62 14.57 -15.81
N VAL A 57 3.85 14.23 -14.55
CA VAL A 57 4.18 12.88 -14.12
C VAL A 57 2.98 12.35 -13.35
N ALA A 58 2.57 11.12 -13.62
CA ALA A 58 1.45 10.51 -12.91
C ALA A 58 1.69 9.03 -12.70
N ARG A 59 0.83 8.38 -11.92
CA ARG A 59 0.83 6.91 -11.79
C ARG A 59 -0.40 6.35 -12.47
N CYS A 60 -0.22 5.25 -13.18
CA CYS A 60 -1.33 4.54 -13.81
C CYS A 60 -2.24 3.90 -12.74
N GLY A 61 -3.56 4.06 -12.88
CA GLY A 61 -4.55 3.37 -12.07
C GLY A 61 -4.66 1.87 -12.40
N ALA A 62 -5.36 1.13 -11.55
CA ALA A 62 -5.62 -0.29 -11.77
C ALA A 62 -6.80 -0.51 -12.72
N VAL A 63 -6.68 -1.51 -13.60
CA VAL A 63 -7.75 -1.97 -14.49
C VAL A 63 -8.00 -3.45 -14.28
N ARG A 64 -9.20 -3.92 -14.61
CA ARG A 64 -9.57 -5.35 -14.47
C ARG A 64 -9.03 -6.21 -15.61
N VAL A 65 -8.86 -5.62 -16.79
CA VAL A 65 -8.41 -6.30 -18.00
C VAL A 65 -7.35 -5.46 -18.69
N PRO A 66 -6.34 -6.07 -19.34
CA PRO A 66 -5.37 -5.32 -20.13
C PRO A 66 -6.07 -4.55 -21.24
N GLN A 67 -5.83 -3.24 -21.33
CA GLN A 67 -6.50 -2.40 -22.31
C GLN A 67 -5.61 -1.25 -22.80
N TYR A 68 -5.86 -0.84 -24.04
CA TYR A 68 -5.36 0.41 -24.59
C TYR A 68 -6.34 1.52 -24.27
N GLY A 69 -5.83 2.71 -23.98
CA GLY A 69 -6.67 3.87 -23.83
C GLY A 69 -5.90 5.17 -23.90
N ASP A 70 -6.67 6.23 -24.09
CA ASP A 70 -6.13 7.56 -24.21
C ASP A 70 -5.76 8.12 -22.83
N VAL A 71 -4.83 9.08 -22.84
CA VAL A 71 -4.48 9.89 -21.67
C VAL A 71 -5.07 11.28 -21.85
N ILE A 72 -6.13 11.57 -21.12
CA ILE A 72 -6.88 12.82 -21.24
C ILE A 72 -6.59 13.69 -20.01
N VAL A 73 -6.11 14.90 -20.28
CA VAL A 73 -5.84 15.93 -19.27
C VAL A 73 -6.93 16.99 -19.38
N THR A 74 -7.58 17.34 -18.27
CA THR A 74 -8.53 18.45 -18.21
C THR A 74 -7.97 19.53 -17.31
N THR A 75 -7.88 20.75 -17.84
CA THR A 75 -7.40 21.92 -17.10
C THR A 75 -8.53 22.92 -16.91
N LYS A 76 -8.44 23.76 -15.88
CA LYS A 76 -9.40 24.84 -15.65
C LYS A 76 -9.30 25.92 -16.73
N SER A 77 -8.08 26.16 -17.22
CA SER A 77 -7.78 27.21 -18.19
C SER A 77 -8.01 26.82 -19.65
N GLY A 78 -7.69 25.57 -20.03
CA GLY A 78 -7.78 25.05 -21.41
C GLY A 78 -8.90 24.03 -21.64
N GLY A 79 -9.62 23.63 -20.59
CA GLY A 79 -10.71 22.65 -20.69
C GLY A 79 -10.19 21.22 -20.93
N LYS A 80 -11.02 20.39 -21.58
CA LYS A 80 -10.71 18.98 -21.88
C LYS A 80 -9.71 18.88 -23.02
N GLY A 81 -8.59 18.22 -22.75
CA GLY A 81 -7.54 17.97 -23.71
C GLY A 81 -7.79 16.80 -24.66
N THR A 82 -6.85 16.62 -25.58
CA THR A 82 -6.82 15.51 -26.55
C THR A 82 -5.54 14.70 -26.42
N CYS A 83 -5.60 13.44 -26.83
CA CYS A 83 -4.46 12.54 -26.84
C CYS A 83 -4.20 12.06 -28.26
N THR A 84 -2.94 12.02 -28.68
CA THR A 84 -2.53 11.47 -29.99
C THR A 84 -1.85 10.11 -29.88
N VAL A 85 -1.59 9.66 -28.66
CA VAL A 85 -0.90 8.41 -28.34
C VAL A 85 -1.71 7.62 -27.32
N GLN A 86 -1.64 6.29 -27.38
CA GLN A 86 -2.34 5.44 -26.45
C GLN A 86 -1.39 4.86 -25.41
N PHE A 87 -1.86 4.73 -24.18
CA PHE A 87 -1.20 3.98 -23.14
C PHE A 87 -1.80 2.58 -23.08
N LYS A 88 -0.99 1.57 -22.74
CA LYS A 88 -1.47 0.21 -22.50
C LYS A 88 -1.29 -0.15 -21.04
N VAL A 89 -2.40 -0.30 -20.33
CA VAL A 89 -2.35 -0.77 -18.93
C VAL A 89 -2.29 -2.29 -18.95
N LEU A 90 -1.27 -2.84 -18.30
CA LEU A 90 -1.14 -4.27 -18.05
C LEU A 90 -1.84 -4.62 -16.74
N VAL A 91 -2.29 -5.87 -16.63
CA VAL A 91 -2.79 -6.41 -15.36
C VAL A 91 -1.76 -7.39 -14.86
N ARG A 92 -1.34 -7.23 -13.60
CA ARG A 92 -0.54 -8.24 -12.95
C ARG A 92 -1.45 -9.41 -12.59
N CYS A 93 -1.38 -10.48 -13.37
CA CYS A 93 -2.00 -11.75 -13.03
C CYS A 93 -1.08 -12.44 -12.03
N ILE A 94 -1.48 -12.50 -10.76
CA ILE A 94 -0.73 -13.26 -9.76
C ILE A 94 -0.92 -14.75 -10.07
N GLY A 95 0.12 -15.40 -10.59
CA GLY A 95 0.10 -16.83 -10.91
C GLY A 95 0.28 -17.70 -9.66
N LEU A 96 -0.06 -18.99 -9.73
CA LEU A 96 0.19 -19.96 -8.64
C LEU A 96 1.68 -20.04 -8.26
N THR A 97 2.56 -19.73 -9.20
CA THR A 97 4.01 -19.78 -9.05
C THR A 97 4.65 -18.40 -8.91
N ASP A 98 3.85 -17.33 -8.74
CA ASP A 98 4.43 -16.02 -8.49
C ASP A 98 5.14 -16.02 -7.13
N GLU A 99 6.38 -15.56 -7.13
CA GLU A 99 7.19 -15.43 -5.93
C GLU A 99 6.49 -14.50 -4.93
N SER A 100 6.26 -15.00 -3.72
CA SER A 100 5.74 -14.20 -2.62
C SER A 100 6.90 -13.56 -1.87
N ALA A 101 6.80 -12.27 -1.55
CA ALA A 101 7.77 -11.58 -0.70
C ALA A 101 7.65 -11.97 0.79
N VAL A 102 7.05 -13.14 1.07
CA VAL A 102 6.97 -13.70 2.41
C VAL A 102 8.31 -14.34 2.69
N TRP A 103 9.18 -13.60 3.38
CA TRP A 103 10.38 -14.17 3.96
C TRP A 103 9.97 -15.17 5.05
N VAL A 104 9.94 -16.44 4.69
CA VAL A 104 9.88 -17.53 5.67
C VAL A 104 11.25 -17.59 6.30
N ASP A 105 11.33 -17.34 7.60
CA ASP A 105 12.57 -17.56 8.34
C ASP A 105 12.82 -19.07 8.41
N GLU A 106 13.77 -19.56 7.60
CA GLU A 106 14.07 -21.00 7.48
C GLU A 106 14.86 -21.56 8.67
N SER A 107 15.14 -20.75 9.69
CA SER A 107 15.81 -21.16 10.93
C SER A 107 15.06 -22.25 11.71
N TRP A 108 13.78 -22.47 11.41
CA TRP A 108 12.89 -23.43 12.05
C TRP A 108 12.98 -24.86 11.46
N PHE A 109 13.68 -25.05 10.33
CA PHE A 109 13.85 -26.37 9.71
C PHE A 109 15.05 -27.16 10.27
N GLY A 110 15.77 -26.62 11.26
CA GLY A 110 16.91 -27.25 11.91
C GLY A 110 16.63 -27.73 13.33
N LYS A 111 16.50 -29.05 13.50
CA LYS A 111 16.52 -29.85 14.75
C LYS A 111 15.32 -29.71 15.72
N ASN A 112 14.63 -30.85 15.85
CA ASN A 112 13.70 -31.24 16.92
C ASN A 112 12.34 -30.54 16.94
N ARG A 113 11.39 -31.11 16.22
CA ARG A 113 9.95 -30.86 16.37
C ARG A 113 9.43 -31.53 17.66
N PRO A 114 9.02 -30.82 18.72
CA PRO A 114 7.99 -31.33 19.61
C PRO A 114 6.65 -31.29 18.86
N THR A 115 5.98 -32.43 18.78
CA THR A 115 4.71 -32.64 18.07
C THR A 115 3.49 -32.07 18.81
N SER A 116 3.66 -31.06 19.65
CA SER A 116 2.55 -30.48 20.42
C SER A 116 2.15 -29.10 19.89
N PRO A 117 0.84 -28.85 19.65
CA PRO A 117 0.31 -27.53 19.27
C PRO A 117 0.57 -26.42 20.29
N SER A 118 0.99 -26.80 21.51
CA SER A 118 1.17 -25.92 22.67
C SER A 118 2.35 -24.93 22.57
N GLN A 119 3.14 -24.97 21.49
CA GLN A 119 4.22 -24.00 21.25
C GLN A 119 3.89 -22.98 20.13
N LEU A 120 2.59 -22.78 19.83
CA LEU A 120 2.11 -21.67 19.01
C LEU A 120 2.09 -20.34 19.79
N TYR A 121 3.18 -19.99 20.48
CA TYR A 121 3.42 -18.64 20.96
C TYR A 121 4.41 -17.98 20.00
N PRO A 122 3.96 -17.25 18.97
CA PRO A 122 4.83 -16.29 18.32
C PRO A 122 5.19 -15.24 19.38
N ASP A 123 6.46 -15.15 19.76
CA ASP A 123 6.96 -14.12 20.69
C ASP A 123 6.69 -12.69 20.18
N ASP A 124 6.42 -12.51 18.88
CA ASP A 124 5.97 -11.25 18.29
C ASP A 124 5.15 -11.52 17.02
N PRO A 125 3.81 -11.62 17.09
CA PRO A 125 2.95 -11.92 15.94
C PRO A 125 2.90 -10.77 14.92
N LEU A 126 3.37 -9.58 15.27
CA LEU A 126 3.38 -8.40 14.40
C LEU A 126 4.78 -8.06 13.89
N ARG A 127 5.85 -8.65 14.45
CA ARG A 127 7.25 -8.43 14.05
C ARG A 127 7.58 -6.93 13.97
N LEU A 128 7.11 -6.18 14.96
CA LEU A 128 7.32 -4.72 15.02
C LEU A 128 8.58 -4.34 15.80
N SER A 129 9.21 -5.30 16.46
CA SER A 129 10.36 -5.08 17.33
C SER A 129 11.67 -5.16 16.54
N ASP A 130 12.10 -4.04 15.96
CA ASP A 130 13.52 -3.85 15.66
C ASP A 130 14.19 -3.40 16.98
N GLU A 131 15.16 -4.18 17.43
CA GLU A 131 16.03 -3.93 18.60
C GLU A 131 15.52 -4.35 19.99
N SER A 132 16.46 -4.94 20.72
CA SER A 132 16.38 -5.79 21.90
C SER A 132 16.19 -5.05 23.23
N SER A 133 15.14 -4.24 23.40
CA SER A 133 14.92 -3.55 24.69
C SER A 133 13.46 -3.16 24.97
N VAL A 134 12.55 -4.14 25.01
CA VAL A 134 11.21 -3.91 25.57
C VAL A 134 11.01 -4.84 26.75
N GLU A 135 11.07 -4.30 27.96
CA GLU A 135 10.71 -5.04 29.17
C GLU A 135 9.22 -5.40 29.10
N ARG A 136 8.90 -6.67 29.34
CA ARG A 136 7.52 -7.17 29.36
C ARG A 136 6.73 -6.46 30.45
N PHE A 137 5.44 -6.18 30.19
CA PHE A 137 4.57 -5.58 31.21
C PHE A 137 4.51 -6.52 32.43
N PRO A 138 4.74 -6.01 33.66
CA PRO A 138 4.81 -6.86 34.84
C PRO A 138 3.45 -7.53 35.10
N VAL A 139 3.48 -8.86 35.24
CA VAL A 139 2.29 -9.71 35.41
C VAL A 139 1.47 -9.32 36.65
N ASP A 140 2.13 -8.78 37.68
CA ASP A 140 1.48 -8.33 38.92
C ASP A 140 0.51 -7.16 38.66
N GLU A 141 0.85 -6.21 37.77
CA GLU A 141 -0.05 -5.10 37.40
C GLU A 141 -1.24 -5.58 36.57
N LEU A 142 -1.05 -6.61 35.74
CA LEU A 142 -2.15 -7.22 34.97
C LEU A 142 -3.14 -7.93 35.90
N GLN A 143 -2.66 -8.60 36.96
CA GLN A 143 -3.50 -9.24 37.97
C GLN A 143 -4.36 -8.22 38.74
N GLU A 144 -3.86 -7.01 38.98
CA GLU A 144 -4.66 -5.94 39.59
C GLU A 144 -5.75 -5.39 38.66
N LEU A 145 -5.44 -5.26 37.36
CA LEU A 145 -6.38 -4.73 36.36
C LEU A 145 -7.44 -5.76 35.94
N PHE A 146 -7.11 -7.04 35.97
CA PHE A 146 -7.95 -8.14 35.48
C PHE A 146 -7.90 -9.34 36.44
N PRO A 147 -8.50 -9.24 37.64
CA PRO A 147 -8.33 -10.23 38.72
C PRO A 147 -8.82 -11.65 38.41
N GLU A 148 -9.69 -11.83 37.40
CA GLU A 148 -10.16 -13.15 36.95
C GLU A 148 -9.71 -13.49 35.51
N GLY A 149 -8.92 -12.61 34.88
CA GLY A 149 -8.52 -12.68 33.49
C GLY A 149 -7.22 -13.46 33.28
N SER A 150 -7.04 -14.01 32.08
CA SER A 150 -5.79 -14.67 31.70
C SER A 150 -5.40 -14.34 30.27
N GLY A 151 -4.10 -14.20 30.02
CA GLY A 151 -3.53 -14.13 28.68
C GLY A 151 -3.47 -15.48 27.96
N ASP A 152 -3.73 -16.60 28.65
CA ASP A 152 -3.69 -17.90 27.98
C ASP A 152 -4.91 -18.09 27.08
N ILE A 153 -4.68 -18.19 25.77
CA ILE A 153 -5.70 -18.42 24.74
C ILE A 153 -6.48 -19.71 25.01
N LEU A 154 -5.88 -20.68 25.70
CA LEU A 154 -6.50 -21.95 26.03
C LEU A 154 -7.31 -21.90 27.33
N SER A 155 -7.25 -20.80 28.07
CA SER A 155 -8.03 -20.62 29.29
C SER A 155 -9.48 -20.22 28.98
N PRO A 156 -10.46 -20.67 29.78
CA PRO A 156 -11.85 -20.25 29.63
C PRO A 156 -12.08 -18.76 29.98
N ASN A 157 -11.13 -18.14 30.68
CA ASN A 157 -11.16 -16.74 31.09
C ASN A 157 -10.20 -15.87 30.26
N PHE A 158 -9.95 -16.29 29.02
CA PHE A 158 -9.05 -15.58 28.12
C PHE A 158 -9.52 -14.13 27.92
N GLN A 159 -8.63 -13.20 28.21
CA GLN A 159 -8.83 -11.77 28.03
C GLN A 159 -7.90 -11.29 26.90
N PRO A 160 -8.47 -10.93 25.72
CA PRO A 160 -7.67 -10.44 24.60
C PRO A 160 -6.82 -9.22 24.97
N ILE A 161 -7.31 -8.37 25.89
CA ILE A 161 -6.58 -7.18 26.34
C ILE A 161 -5.37 -7.57 27.20
N TRP A 162 -5.53 -8.50 28.14
CA TRP A 162 -4.41 -9.07 28.90
C TRP A 162 -3.35 -9.64 27.98
N TYR A 163 -3.75 -10.52 27.06
CA TYR A 163 -2.84 -11.20 26.13
C TYR A 163 -2.02 -10.22 25.29
N LEU A 164 -2.66 -9.15 24.81
CA LEU A 164 -1.98 -8.13 24.03
C LEU A 164 -1.02 -7.29 24.89
N LEU A 165 -1.37 -6.97 26.14
CA LEU A 165 -0.50 -6.23 27.05
C LEU A 165 0.70 -7.07 27.53
N GLU A 166 0.50 -8.37 27.74
CA GLU A 166 1.54 -9.32 28.13
C GLU A 166 2.58 -9.53 27.01
N ILE A 167 2.12 -9.54 25.75
CA ILE A 167 2.97 -9.82 24.57
C ILE A 167 3.51 -8.55 23.90
N THR A 168 2.84 -7.41 24.05
CA THR A 168 3.16 -6.20 23.28
C THR A 168 2.86 -4.95 24.10
N MET A 169 3.91 -4.24 24.51
CA MET A 169 3.74 -2.88 25.03
C MET A 169 3.62 -1.90 23.85
N VAL A 170 2.40 -1.66 23.35
CA VAL A 170 2.10 -0.46 22.55
C VAL A 170 0.74 0.11 22.96
N LEU A 171 0.79 1.36 23.42
CA LEU A 171 -0.31 2.29 23.75
C LEU A 171 -0.89 2.25 25.18
N ALA A 172 -0.03 2.44 26.18
CA ALA A 172 -0.40 3.27 27.33
C ALA A 172 -0.14 4.76 26.98
N LEU A 173 -0.91 5.30 26.02
CA LEU A 173 -0.96 6.74 25.74
C LEU A 173 -2.24 7.08 24.98
N MET A 174 -3.39 6.81 25.60
CA MET A 174 -4.67 7.48 25.32
C MET A 174 -5.64 7.31 26.50
N ILE A 175 -5.36 7.99 27.62
CA ILE A 175 -6.33 8.77 28.40
C ILE A 175 -5.59 10.02 28.91
#